data_AF-A0A251TL32-F1
#
_entry.id   AF-A0A251TL32-F1
#
_cell.length_a   1.000
_cell.length_b   1.000
_cell.length_c   1.000
_cell.angle_alpha   90.00
_cell.angle_beta   90.00
_cell.angle_gamma   90.00
#
_symmetry.space_group_name_H-M   'P 1'
#
loop_
_entity.id
_entity.type
_entity.pdbx_description
1 polymer ?
#
loop_
_entity_poly.entity_id
_entity_poly.type
_entity_poly.pdbx_seq_one_letter_code
_entity_poly.pdbx_strand_id
1 'polypeptide(L)'
;MQAEDLFEVKVQIIQRMQVLDPTGDWMRQGGRALDSPNSATGESSLKRIYSFLDELDRDGKNSRAFFSLSEKVALRKDNLDAGSSA
;
A
#
# COMPACT_ATOMS: atom_id res chain seq x y z
N MET A 1 14.70 17.52 10.19
CA MET A 1 13.76 17.01 9.18
C MET A 1 12.61 16.43 9.97
N GLN A 2 11.41 16.99 9.80
CA GLN A 2 10.21 16.50 10.49
C GLN A 2 9.99 15.07 10.03
N ALA A 3 9.98 14.11 10.96
CA ALA A 3 9.50 12.79 10.64
C ALA A 3 8.00 12.97 10.39
N GLU A 4 7.60 13.00 9.12
CA GLU A 4 6.19 12.85 8.77
C GLU A 4 5.66 11.62 9.50
N ASP A 5 4.51 11.77 10.14
CA ASP A 5 3.94 10.67 10.91
C ASP A 5 3.72 9.48 9.98
N LEU A 6 3.99 8.28 10.46
CA LEU A 6 3.82 7.06 9.68
C LEU A 6 2.41 6.93 9.09
N PHE A 7 1.42 7.46 9.81
CA PHE A 7 0.05 7.53 9.32
C PHE A 7 -0.08 8.45 8.09
N GLU A 8 0.55 9.62 8.11
CA GLU A 8 0.51 10.60 7.02
C GLU A 8 1.15 10.03 5.75
N VAL A 9 2.31 9.39 5.88
CA VAL A 9 3.01 8.75 4.75
C VAL A 9 2.18 7.60 4.17
N LYS A 10 1.52 6.80 5.04
CA LYS A 10 0.61 5.73 4.58
C LYS A 10 -0.58 6.31 3.80
N VAL A 11 -1.18 7.41 4.27
CA VAL A 11 -2.29 8.07 3.57
C VAL A 11 -1.84 8.59 2.21
N GLN A 12 -0.66 9.21 2.13
CA GLN A 12 -0.11 9.69 0.86
C GLN A 12 0.07 8.55 -0.15
N ILE A 13 0.63 7.41 0.27
CA ILE A 13 0.75 6.22 -0.58
C ILE A 13 -0.61 5.72 -1.06
N ILE A 14 -1.61 5.63 -0.17
CA ILE A 14 -2.97 5.18 -0.51
C ILE A 14 -3.60 6.11 -1.56
N GLN A 15 -3.48 7.43 -1.37
CA GLN A 15 -3.99 8.41 -2.33
C GLN A 15 -3.27 8.33 -3.67
N ARG A 16 -1.95 8.13 -3.66
CA ARG A 16 -1.15 7.93 -4.89
C ARG A 16 -1.60 6.69 -5.64
N MET A 17 -1.77 5.58 -4.92
CA MET A 17 -2.25 4.33 -5.50
C MET A 17 -3.68 4.44 -6.03
N GLN A 18 -4.57 5.20 -5.39
CA GLN A 18 -5.92 5.45 -5.91
C GLN A 18 -5.90 6.18 -7.26
N VAL A 19 -4.93 7.09 -7.47
CA VAL A 19 -4.76 7.78 -8.76
C VAL A 19 -4.13 6.87 -9.81
N LEU A 20 -3.16 6.03 -9.41
CA LEU A 20 -2.47 5.13 -10.33
C LEU A 20 -3.35 3.93 -10.70
N ASP A 21 -3.94 3.25 -9.72
CA ASP A 21 -4.87 2.14 -9.88
C ASP A 21 -6.26 2.50 -9.34
N PRO A 22 -7.12 3.15 -10.16
CA PRO A 22 -8.48 3.50 -9.75
C PRO A 22 -9.40 2.28 -9.58
N THR A 23 -8.95 1.07 -9.97
CA THR A 23 -9.77 -0.15 -9.88
C THR A 23 -9.63 -0.86 -8.54
N GLY A 24 -8.52 -0.62 -7.83
CA GLY A 24 -8.28 -1.16 -6.50
C GLY A 24 -9.06 -0.43 -5.41
N ASP A 25 -9.46 -1.17 -4.38
CA ASP A 25 -10.18 -0.62 -3.21
C ASP A 25 -9.19 -0.03 -2.18
N TRP A 26 -8.41 0.96 -2.62
CA TRP A 26 -7.30 1.52 -1.85
C TRP A 26 -7.75 2.19 -0.55
N MET A 27 -8.91 2.82 -0.56
CA MET A 27 -9.45 3.49 0.63
C MET A 27 -9.84 2.50 1.74
N ARG A 28 -10.28 1.28 1.41
CA ARG A 28 -10.64 0.26 2.40
C ARG A 28 -9.52 -0.74 2.68
N GLN A 29 -8.68 -1.03 1.69
CA GLN A 29 -7.69 -2.09 1.76
C GLN A 29 -6.24 -1.61 1.76
N GLY A 30 -5.98 -0.37 1.33
CA GLY A 30 -4.62 0.16 1.19
C GLY A 30 -3.86 0.20 2.52
N GLY A 31 -4.52 0.60 3.62
CA GLY A 31 -3.92 0.54 4.96
C GLY A 31 -3.50 -0.87 5.35
N ARG A 32 -4.35 -1.87 5.07
CA ARG A 32 -4.06 -3.29 5.36
C ARG A 32 -3.00 -3.89 4.43
N ALA A 33 -2.90 -3.40 3.19
CA ALA A 33 -1.84 -3.78 2.26
C ALA A 33 -0.46 -3.28 2.76
N LEU A 34 -0.44 -2.11 3.37
CA LEU A 34 0.73 -1.50 4.01
C LEU A 34 1.06 -2.14 5.37
N ASP A 35 0.05 -2.51 6.16
CA ASP A 35 0.19 -3.16 7.49
C ASP A 35 0.50 -4.67 7.45
N SER A 36 1.03 -5.19 6.34
CA SER A 36 1.35 -6.62 6.24
C SER A 36 2.34 -7.05 7.35
N PRO A 37 2.04 -8.10 8.14
CA PRO A 37 2.69 -8.39 9.43
C PRO A 37 4.15 -8.88 9.38
N ASN A 38 4.80 -8.89 8.21
CA ASN A 38 6.09 -9.57 8.02
C ASN A 38 7.34 -8.71 8.31
N SER A 39 7.21 -7.61 9.05
CA SER A 39 8.37 -6.85 9.56
C SER A 39 8.37 -6.93 11.08
N ALA A 40 9.19 -7.84 11.61
CA ALA A 40 9.35 -8.11 13.04
C ALA A 40 9.94 -6.93 13.86
N THR A 41 10.06 -5.74 13.28
CA THR A 41 10.55 -4.50 13.92
C THR A 41 9.95 -3.28 13.23
N GLY A 42 9.34 -2.39 14.02
CA GLY A 42 8.67 -1.17 13.54
C GLY A 42 9.57 -0.17 12.79
N GLU A 43 10.89 -0.27 12.94
CA GLU A 43 11.85 0.58 12.23
C GLU A 43 12.08 0.11 10.78
N SER A 44 12.05 -1.22 10.55
CA SER A 44 12.17 -1.81 9.21
C SER A 44 10.92 -1.57 8.35
N SER A 45 9.74 -1.45 8.97
CA SER A 45 8.50 -1.08 8.29
C SER A 45 8.48 0.40 7.91
N LEU A 46 8.98 1.31 8.76
CA LEU A 46 9.09 2.74 8.44
C LEU A 46 9.92 3.00 7.18
N LYS A 47 11.16 2.50 7.15
CA LYS A 47 12.05 2.69 5.98
C LYS A 47 11.44 2.14 4.69
N ARG A 48 10.71 1.03 4.79
CA ARG A 48 10.00 0.43 3.67
C ARG A 48 8.84 1.29 3.16
N ILE A 49 8.06 1.87 4.07
CA ILE A 49 6.96 2.78 3.72
C ILE A 49 7.50 4.01 2.99
N TYR A 50 8.58 4.62 3.48
CA TYR A 50 9.23 5.73 2.78
C TYR A 50 9.78 5.33 1.40
N SER A 51 10.39 4.14 1.27
CA SER A 51 10.84 3.61 -0.02
C SER A 51 9.67 3.46 -1.01
N PHE A 52 8.51 3.00 -0.56
CA PHE A 52 7.34 2.89 -1.43
C PHE A 52 6.87 4.25 -1.93
N LEU A 53 6.84 5.28 -1.07
CA LEU A 53 6.47 6.62 -1.49
C LEU A 53 7.45 7.17 -2.55
N ASP A 54 8.76 7.05 -2.31
CA ASP A 54 9.80 7.48 -3.24
C ASP A 54 9.70 6.77 -4.60
N GLU A 55 9.55 5.45 -4.59
CA GLU A 55 9.39 4.64 -5.80
C GLU A 55 8.11 5.02 -6.57
N LEU A 56 7.00 5.27 -5.88
CA LEU A 56 5.74 5.68 -6.49
C LEU A 56 5.81 7.10 -7.08
N ASP A 57 6.55 8.01 -6.45
CA ASP A 57 6.73 9.36 -6.98
C ASP A 57 7.69 9.40 -8.16
N ARG A 58 8.73 8.59 -8.13
CA ARG A 58 9.74 8.52 -9.20
C ARG A 58 9.22 7.77 -10.43
N ASP A 59 8.66 6.59 -10.23
CA ASP A 59 8.38 5.63 -11.31
C ASP A 59 6.89 5.31 -11.47
N GLY A 60 6.03 5.75 -10.54
CA GLY A 60 4.57 5.60 -10.62
C GLY A 60 4.14 4.15 -10.86
N LYS A 61 3.40 3.91 -11.94
CA LYS A 61 2.92 2.56 -12.33
C LYS A 61 4.03 1.58 -12.67
N ASN A 62 5.22 2.06 -13.02
CA ASN A 62 6.35 1.21 -13.37
C ASN A 62 7.18 0.81 -12.14
N SER A 63 6.86 1.37 -10.97
CA SER A 63 7.56 1.09 -9.73
C SER A 63 7.30 -0.32 -9.20
N ARG A 64 8.28 -0.89 -8.50
CA ARG A 64 8.08 -2.18 -7.81
C ARG A 64 7.07 -2.06 -6.68
N ALA A 65 7.03 -0.89 -6.04
CA ALA A 65 6.03 -0.54 -5.04
C ALA A 65 4.60 -0.68 -5.59
N PHE A 66 4.32 -0.15 -6.79
CA PHE A 66 3.02 -0.27 -7.43
C PHE A 66 2.60 -1.73 -7.61
N PHE A 67 3.42 -2.55 -8.26
CA PHE A 67 3.07 -3.96 -8.48
C PHE A 67 2.87 -4.73 -7.17
N SER A 68 3.75 -4.53 -6.19
CA SER A 68 3.69 -5.22 -4.90
C SER A 68 2.44 -4.85 -4.10
N LEU A 69 2.03 -3.59 -4.14
CA LEU A 69 0.84 -3.12 -3.43
C LEU A 69 -0.43 -3.55 -4.18
N SER A 70 -0.46 -3.42 -5.50
CA SER A 70 -1.63 -3.76 -6.32
C SER A 70 -1.94 -5.24 -6.25
N GLU A 71 -0.93 -6.11 -6.28
CA GLU A 71 -1.09 -7.55 -6.08
C GLU A 71 -1.75 -7.86 -4.73
N LYS A 72 -1.32 -7.21 -3.65
CA LYS A 72 -1.90 -7.41 -2.32
C LYS A 72 -3.36 -6.98 -2.24
N VAL A 73 -3.72 -5.85 -2.86
CA VAL A 73 -5.11 -5.37 -2.88
C VAL A 73 -5.98 -6.28 -3.76
N ALA A 74 -5.45 -6.76 -4.89
CA ALA A 74 -6.16 -7.70 -5.76
C ALA A 74 -6.44 -9.05 -5.04
N LEU A 75 -5.43 -9.66 -4.43
CA LEU A 75 -5.57 -10.93 -3.69
C LEU A 75 -6.59 -10.85 -2.54
N ARG A 76 -6.73 -9.67 -1.95
CA ARG A 76 -7.69 -9.40 -0.87
C ARG A 76 -9.11 -9.24 -1.41
N LYS A 77 -9.28 -8.69 -2.61
CA LYS A 77 -10.58 -8.63 -3.29
C LYS A 77 -11.12 -10.02 -3.60
N ASP A 78 -10.30 -10.91 -4.19
CA ASP A 78 -10.66 -12.31 -4.42
C ASP A 78 -11.09 -13.05 -3.14
N ASN A 79 -10.42 -12.82 -2.02
CA ASN A 79 -10.80 -13.45 -0.74
C ASN A 79 -12.13 -12.94 -0.17
N LEU A 80 -12.47 -11.67 -0.38
CA LEU A 80 -13.74 -11.10 0.08
C LEU A 80 -14.90 -11.57 -0.81
N ASP A 81 -14.69 -11.63 -2.13
CA ASP A 81 -15.69 -12.10 -3.08
C ASP A 81 -15.95 -13.61 -2.92
N ALA A 82 -14.92 -14.41 -2.64
CA ALA A 82 -15.06 -15.84 -2.34
C ALA A 82 -15.73 -16.11 -0.98
N GLY A 83 -15.50 -15.28 0.02
CA GLY A 83 -16.09 -15.42 1.37
C GLY A 83 -17.53 -14.92 1.50
N SER A 84 -18.02 -14.14 0.54
CA SER A 84 -19.38 -13.58 0.56
C SER A 84 -20.45 -14.49 -0.08
N SER A 85 -20.07 -15.70 -0.52
CA SER A 85 -20.97 -16.67 -1.16
C SER A 85 -21.39 -17.85 -0.26
N ALA A 86 -21.27 -17.72 1.07
CA ALA A 86 -21.64 -18.76 2.04
C ALA A 86 -22.94 -18.44 2.78
#